data_AF-A0A7J3AWX0-F1
#
_entry.id   AF-A0A7J3AWX0-F1
#
_cell.length_a   1.000
_cell.length_b   1.000
_cell.length_c   1.000
_cell.angle_alpha   90.00
_cell.angle_beta   90.00
_cell.angle_gamma   90.00
#
_symmetry.space_group_name_H-M   'P 1'
#
loop_
_entity.id
_entity.type
_entity.pdbx_description
1 polymer ?
#
loop_
_entity_poly.entity_id
_entity_poly.type
_entity_poly.pdbx_seq_one_letter_code
_entity_poly.pdbx_strand_id
1 'polypeptide(L)'
;MEDVKELIMRLAAENALKYGKADTKAVIGKILYMRPDLKQNVRELIPLVEEAVRAVNEMPKEALEGIVGEVKKEKKEEVRKWPDLPKAERGKVVTRVAPEPNGYPTLGHAKGLLVPFIYARLYDGKFLLRFEDTNPRVERLEYYEAIRNEFSRLLEACEEELGLSPGRWDEEIIESYHLEEMYSLAKKLIEAGKAYVCTCPAAEVRKRRKLGISCDHRDQPIEKNLELWEKMLNGGFREGEAHLRLKTDMSHPNVTMRDPGIFRVIEAEHPIHGDKYRVYPVYDFSVSVMDSLTGVTHAFRSKEFEPHVDVQRHIVRALGLREYEMIQFGRITVEG
;
A
#
# COMPACT_ATOMS: atom_id res chain seq x y z
N MET A 1 -15.43 47.08 -12.51
CA MET A 1 -16.39 46.02 -12.16
C MET A 1 -17.01 45.59 -13.47
N GLU A 2 -16.74 44.36 -13.92
CA GLU A 2 -17.32 43.78 -15.14
C GLU A 2 -18.84 43.68 -14.96
N ASP A 3 -19.62 44.11 -15.95
CA ASP A 3 -21.08 44.01 -15.92
C ASP A 3 -21.48 42.52 -15.88
N VAL A 4 -22.50 42.16 -15.09
CA VAL A 4 -22.98 40.78 -14.98
C VAL A 4 -23.39 40.25 -16.36
N LYS A 5 -23.93 41.10 -17.23
CA LYS A 5 -24.28 40.73 -18.62
C LYS A 5 -23.05 40.43 -19.48
N GLU A 6 -22.00 41.23 -19.34
CA GLU A 6 -20.73 41.04 -20.06
C GLU A 6 -20.06 39.74 -19.62
N LEU A 7 -20.05 39.45 -18.31
CA LEU A 7 -19.57 38.19 -17.76
C LEU A 7 -20.35 36.98 -18.29
N ILE A 8 -21.68 37.04 -18.31
CA ILE A 8 -22.53 35.97 -18.84
C ILE A 8 -22.17 35.71 -20.31
N MET A 9 -22.07 36.78 -21.11
CA MET A 9 -21.81 36.69 -22.54
C MET A 9 -20.43 36.09 -22.84
N ARG A 10 -19.39 36.53 -22.11
CA ARG A 10 -18.03 35.99 -22.21
C ARG A 10 -17.98 34.52 -21.82
N LEU A 11 -18.59 34.13 -20.70
CA LEU A 11 -18.56 32.73 -20.23
C LEU A 11 -19.35 31.79 -21.14
N ALA A 12 -20.46 32.27 -21.72
CA ALA A 12 -21.18 31.52 -22.75
C ALA A 12 -20.32 31.32 -24.00
N ALA A 13 -19.67 32.38 -24.50
CA ALA A 13 -18.79 32.30 -25.66
C ALA A 13 -17.57 31.37 -25.42
N GLU A 14 -16.94 31.41 -24.24
CA GLU A 14 -15.88 30.48 -23.85
C GLU A 14 -16.35 29.02 -23.85
N ASN A 15 -17.57 28.77 -23.36
CA ASN A 15 -18.15 27.44 -23.31
C ASN A 15 -18.42 26.90 -24.72
N ALA A 16 -18.98 27.73 -25.61
CA ALA A 16 -19.20 27.39 -27.00
C ALA A 16 -17.89 27.12 -27.77
N LEU A 17 -16.86 27.96 -27.59
CA LEU A 17 -15.56 27.73 -28.22
C LEU A 17 -14.89 26.42 -27.78
N LYS A 18 -15.08 26.03 -26.51
CA LYS A 18 -14.48 24.83 -25.95
C LYS A 18 -15.21 23.54 -26.33
N TYR A 19 -16.54 23.58 -26.44
CA TYR A 19 -17.37 22.37 -26.58
C TYR A 19 -18.23 22.35 -27.85
N GLY A 20 -18.10 23.35 -28.72
CA GLY A 20 -18.85 23.49 -29.97
C GLY A 20 -20.20 24.21 -29.82
N LYS A 21 -20.83 24.14 -28.65
CA LYS A 21 -22.03 24.91 -28.27
C LYS A 21 -21.99 25.26 -26.78
N ALA A 22 -22.56 26.39 -26.42
CA ALA A 22 -22.76 26.82 -25.05
C ALA A 22 -23.92 26.04 -24.41
N ASP A 23 -23.71 25.59 -23.17
CA ASP A 23 -24.71 24.93 -22.32
C ASP A 23 -25.08 25.82 -21.12
N THR A 24 -26.39 26.03 -20.94
CA THR A 24 -26.94 26.90 -19.88
C THR A 24 -26.51 26.47 -18.48
N LYS A 25 -26.51 25.16 -18.17
CA LYS A 25 -26.18 24.68 -16.83
C LYS A 25 -24.69 24.87 -16.53
N ALA A 26 -23.83 24.59 -17.51
CA ALA A 26 -22.39 24.79 -17.41
C ALA A 26 -22.04 26.27 -17.19
N VAL A 27 -22.70 27.17 -17.93
CA VAL A 27 -22.48 28.62 -17.80
C VAL A 27 -22.97 29.14 -16.45
N ILE A 28 -24.18 28.75 -16.00
CA ILE A 28 -24.68 29.09 -14.65
C ILE A 28 -23.72 28.60 -13.56
N GLY A 29 -23.28 27.34 -13.65
CA GLY A 29 -22.36 26.76 -12.68
C GLY A 29 -21.05 27.55 -12.57
N LYS A 30 -20.51 27.98 -13.72
CA LYS A 30 -19.29 28.80 -13.77
C LYS A 30 -19.50 30.21 -13.23
N ILE A 31 -20.65 30.85 -13.51
CA ILE A 31 -21.00 32.17 -12.95
C ILE A 31 -21.10 32.09 -11.42
N LEU A 32 -21.82 31.10 -10.87
CA LEU A 32 -22.00 30.97 -9.41
C LEU A 32 -20.71 30.58 -8.68
N TYR A 33 -19.76 29.98 -9.39
CA TYR A 33 -18.41 29.75 -8.89
C TYR A 33 -17.61 31.06 -8.80
N MET A 34 -17.65 31.88 -9.86
CA MET A 34 -16.89 33.15 -9.93
C MET A 34 -17.53 34.29 -9.12
N ARG A 35 -18.86 34.28 -9.00
CA ARG A 35 -19.66 35.28 -8.28
C ARG A 35 -20.64 34.59 -7.31
N PRO A 36 -20.13 34.07 -6.16
CA PRO A 36 -20.97 33.41 -5.17
C PRO A 36 -22.07 34.31 -4.59
N ASP A 37 -21.91 35.64 -4.66
CA ASP A 37 -22.89 36.64 -4.25
C ASP A 37 -24.19 36.57 -5.06
N LEU A 38 -24.14 36.12 -6.32
CA LEU A 38 -25.32 35.97 -7.18
C LEU A 38 -26.17 34.74 -6.83
N LYS A 39 -25.74 33.89 -5.88
CA LYS A 39 -26.50 32.70 -5.46
C LYS A 39 -27.88 33.03 -4.89
N GLN A 40 -28.05 34.20 -4.29
CA GLN A 40 -29.32 34.62 -3.72
C GLN A 40 -30.34 35.00 -4.81
N ASN A 41 -29.86 35.43 -5.99
CA ASN A 41 -30.68 35.93 -7.09
C ASN A 41 -30.64 35.03 -8.33
N VAL A 42 -30.35 33.73 -8.16
CA VAL A 42 -30.20 32.76 -9.27
C VAL A 42 -31.41 32.72 -10.19
N ARG A 43 -32.62 32.90 -9.64
CA ARG A 43 -33.86 32.90 -10.43
C ARG A 43 -33.92 34.03 -11.45
N GLU A 44 -33.33 35.17 -11.14
CA GLU A 44 -33.24 36.32 -12.05
C GLU A 44 -32.08 36.18 -13.05
N LEU A 45 -31.06 35.38 -12.69
CA LEU A 45 -29.91 35.09 -13.53
C LEU A 45 -30.25 34.11 -14.67
N ILE A 46 -31.12 33.11 -14.41
CA ILE A 46 -31.43 32.05 -15.38
C ILE A 46 -31.89 32.60 -16.74
N PRO A 47 -32.89 33.52 -16.83
CA PRO A 47 -33.35 34.03 -18.11
C PRO A 47 -32.25 34.77 -18.89
N LEU A 48 -31.39 35.51 -18.19
CA LEU A 48 -30.27 36.25 -18.80
C LEU A 48 -29.22 35.30 -19.39
N VAL A 49 -28.94 34.19 -18.70
CA VAL A 49 -28.00 33.17 -19.19
C VAL A 49 -28.61 32.41 -20.37
N GLU A 50 -29.89 32.07 -20.32
CA GLU A 50 -30.57 31.39 -21.44
C GLU A 50 -30.63 32.24 -22.71
N GLU A 51 -30.80 33.55 -22.56
CA GLU A 51 -30.76 34.51 -23.67
C GLU A 51 -29.35 34.58 -24.27
N ALA A 52 -28.32 34.76 -23.43
CA ALA A 52 -26.94 34.83 -23.89
C ALA A 52 -26.45 33.53 -24.54
N VAL A 53 -26.80 32.36 -23.98
CA VAL A 53 -26.46 31.05 -24.53
C VAL A 53 -27.10 30.85 -25.91
N ARG A 54 -28.35 31.27 -26.09
CA ARG A 54 -29.01 31.25 -27.41
C ARG A 54 -28.27 32.13 -28.40
N ALA A 55 -27.99 33.38 -28.03
CA ALA A 55 -27.28 34.33 -28.89
C ALA A 55 -25.89 33.81 -29.29
N VAL A 56 -25.10 33.29 -28.33
CA VAL A 56 -23.78 32.71 -28.57
C VAL A 56 -23.84 31.51 -29.53
N ASN A 57 -24.84 30.64 -29.39
CA ASN A 57 -24.95 29.44 -30.22
C ASN A 57 -25.32 29.71 -31.67
N GLU A 58 -25.80 30.92 -31.99
CA GLU A 58 -26.09 31.37 -33.35
C GLU A 58 -24.94 32.17 -33.97
N MET A 59 -23.91 32.53 -33.18
CA MET A 59 -22.78 33.31 -33.66
C MET A 59 -21.73 32.45 -34.37
N PRO A 60 -21.05 32.99 -35.41
CA PRO A 60 -19.91 32.33 -36.03
C PRO A 60 -18.71 32.32 -35.06
N LYS A 61 -17.82 31.35 -35.24
CA LYS A 61 -16.68 31.12 -34.35
C LYS A 61 -15.80 32.37 -34.20
N GLU A 62 -15.60 33.13 -35.27
CA GLU A 62 -14.79 34.35 -35.31
C GLU A 62 -15.38 35.46 -34.42
N ALA A 63 -16.72 35.55 -34.35
CA ALA A 63 -17.40 36.49 -33.46
C ALA A 63 -17.27 36.08 -31.99
N LEU A 64 -17.30 34.77 -31.71
CA LEU A 64 -17.07 34.24 -30.37
C LEU A 64 -15.64 34.50 -29.88
N GLU A 65 -14.64 34.33 -30.76
CA GLU A 65 -13.25 34.67 -30.46
C GLU A 65 -13.09 36.18 -30.18
N GLY A 66 -13.81 37.04 -30.90
CA GLY A 66 -13.86 38.48 -30.64
C GLY A 66 -14.51 38.86 -29.29
N ILE A 67 -15.52 38.10 -28.83
CA ILE A 67 -16.17 38.32 -27.52
C ILE A 67 -15.26 37.89 -26.37
N VAL A 68 -14.52 36.80 -26.53
CA VAL A 68 -13.67 36.25 -25.47
C VAL A 68 -12.33 36.99 -25.36
N GLY A 69 -11.84 37.59 -26.46
CA GLY A 69 -10.53 38.23 -26.52
C GLY A 69 -9.38 37.22 -26.40
N GLU A 70 -8.13 37.70 -26.33
CA GLU A 70 -6.99 36.83 -26.02
C GLU A 70 -7.16 36.18 -24.64
N VAL A 71 -7.61 34.92 -24.61
CA VAL A 71 -7.69 34.14 -23.38
C VAL A 71 -6.29 33.95 -22.83
N LYS A 72 -5.88 34.78 -21.86
CA LYS A 72 -4.89 34.36 -20.88
C LYS A 72 -5.54 33.22 -20.11
N LYS A 73 -5.27 31.99 -20.53
CA LYS A 73 -5.48 30.81 -19.69
C LYS A 73 -4.63 31.05 -18.46
N GLU A 74 -5.24 31.55 -17.40
CA GLU A 74 -4.71 31.30 -16.06
C GLU A 74 -4.74 29.79 -15.89
N LYS A 75 -3.64 29.14 -16.26
CA LYS A 75 -3.31 27.83 -15.73
C LYS A 75 -3.26 28.08 -14.23
N LYS A 76 -4.35 27.74 -13.52
CA LYS A 76 -4.20 27.38 -12.11
C LYS A 76 -3.13 26.31 -12.12
N GLU A 77 -1.94 26.66 -11.66
CA GLU A 77 -0.96 25.66 -11.27
C GLU A 77 -1.65 24.84 -10.19
N GLU A 78 -2.21 23.69 -10.58
CA GLU A 78 -2.51 22.66 -9.61
C GLU A 78 -1.16 22.26 -9.04
N VAL A 79 -0.82 22.85 -7.90
CA VAL A 79 0.29 22.39 -7.08
C VAL A 79 -0.08 20.98 -6.67
N ARG A 80 0.44 19.98 -7.40
CA ARG A 80 0.29 18.56 -7.08
C ARG A 80 1.06 18.30 -5.80
N LYS A 81 0.39 18.47 -4.66
CA LYS A 81 0.93 18.17 -3.34
C LYS A 81 0.77 16.68 -3.05
N TRP A 82 1.79 16.06 -2.47
CA TRP A 82 1.69 14.74 -1.89
C TRP A 82 0.67 14.75 -0.72
N PRO A 83 -0.24 13.76 -0.61
CA PRO A 83 -1.15 13.64 0.52
C PRO A 83 -0.40 13.57 1.85
N ASP A 84 -0.98 14.12 2.92
CA ASP A 84 -0.37 14.03 4.24
C ASP A 84 -0.53 12.62 4.83
N LEU A 85 0.45 12.17 5.62
CA LEU A 85 0.41 10.85 6.26
C LEU A 85 -0.42 10.89 7.54
N PRO A 86 -1.31 9.88 7.76
CA PRO A 86 -2.14 9.84 8.95
C PRO A 86 -1.28 9.64 10.20
N LYS A 87 -1.50 10.44 11.25
CA LYS A 87 -0.77 10.36 12.53
C LYS A 87 0.75 10.51 12.40
N ALA A 88 1.24 11.10 11.31
CA ALA A 88 2.67 11.34 11.14
C ALA A 88 3.14 12.50 12.01
N GLU A 89 4.28 12.28 12.66
CA GLU A 89 5.06 13.30 13.34
C GLU A 89 6.38 13.46 12.60
N ARG A 90 6.70 14.70 12.18
CA ARG A 90 7.98 15.05 11.54
C ARG A 90 9.14 14.62 12.43
N GLY A 91 10.18 14.01 11.84
CA GLY A 91 11.32 13.44 12.56
C GLY A 91 11.09 12.02 13.11
N LYS A 92 9.84 11.52 13.11
CA LYS A 92 9.49 10.19 13.68
C LYS A 92 8.96 9.21 12.65
N VAL A 93 8.71 9.64 11.41
CA VAL A 93 8.26 8.76 10.35
C VAL A 93 9.36 7.75 10.02
N VAL A 94 9.02 6.47 10.07
CA VAL A 94 9.84 5.36 9.58
C VAL A 94 9.06 4.60 8.52
N THR A 95 9.63 4.48 7.33
CA THR A 95 9.07 3.74 6.19
C THR A 95 10.10 2.70 5.71
N ARG A 96 9.71 1.81 4.80
CA ARG A 96 10.67 0.89 4.16
C ARG A 96 10.27 0.53 2.75
N VAL A 97 11.23 0.04 2.00
CA VAL A 97 11.01 -0.92 0.91
C VAL A 97 11.40 -2.30 1.41
N ALA A 98 10.64 -3.32 1.02
CA ALA A 98 10.85 -4.68 1.49
C ALA A 98 10.82 -5.70 0.34
N PRO A 99 11.89 -5.79 -0.48
CA PRO A 99 11.92 -6.75 -1.59
C PRO A 99 12.29 -8.16 -1.12
N GLU A 100 11.69 -9.17 -1.76
CA GLU A 100 12.21 -10.54 -1.72
C GLU A 100 13.45 -10.62 -2.65
N PRO A 101 14.59 -11.18 -2.21
CA PRO A 101 15.77 -11.33 -3.04
C PRO A 101 15.66 -12.57 -3.93
N ASN A 102 14.63 -12.62 -4.78
CA ASN A 102 14.26 -13.77 -5.62
C ASN A 102 14.28 -13.47 -7.14
N GLY A 103 14.69 -12.26 -7.52
CA GLY A 103 14.78 -11.81 -8.91
C GLY A 103 15.39 -10.42 -9.04
N TYR A 104 15.68 -10.02 -10.28
CA TYR A 104 16.21 -8.69 -10.57
C TYR A 104 15.13 -7.60 -10.44
N PRO A 105 15.48 -6.40 -9.94
CA PRO A 105 14.56 -5.27 -9.91
C PRO A 105 14.04 -4.90 -11.31
N THR A 106 12.72 -4.86 -11.43
CA THR A 106 11.99 -4.31 -12.58
C THR A 106 11.41 -2.93 -12.27
N LEU A 107 10.91 -2.24 -13.30
CA LEU A 107 10.21 -0.95 -13.18
C LEU A 107 9.02 -0.99 -12.20
N GLY A 108 8.40 -2.16 -12.00
CA GLY A 108 7.35 -2.34 -11.00
C GLY A 108 7.80 -2.04 -9.56
N HIS A 109 9.09 -2.24 -9.25
CA HIS A 109 9.66 -1.95 -7.94
C HIS A 109 9.87 -0.46 -7.69
N ALA A 110 10.04 0.34 -8.76
CA ALA A 110 10.35 1.77 -8.62
C ALA A 110 9.31 2.49 -7.76
N LYS A 111 8.01 2.18 -7.91
CA LYS A 111 6.97 2.80 -7.06
C LYS A 111 7.06 2.34 -5.61
N GLY A 112 7.28 1.05 -5.38
CA GLY A 112 7.42 0.47 -4.05
C GLY A 112 8.67 0.98 -3.32
N LEU A 113 9.70 1.38 -4.06
CA LEU A 113 10.90 2.01 -3.55
C LEU A 113 10.69 3.51 -3.29
N LEU A 114 10.32 4.26 -4.33
CA LEU A 114 10.36 5.72 -4.32
C LEU A 114 9.27 6.34 -3.46
N VAL A 115 8.06 5.78 -3.42
CA VAL A 115 6.97 6.33 -2.59
C VAL A 115 7.34 6.35 -1.10
N PRO A 116 7.70 5.23 -0.46
CA PRO A 116 8.09 5.26 0.96
C PRO A 116 9.34 6.09 1.20
N PHE A 117 10.32 6.10 0.28
CA PHE A 117 11.51 6.95 0.36
C PHE A 117 11.15 8.44 0.39
N ILE A 118 10.37 8.91 -0.58
CA ILE A 118 9.93 10.31 -0.67
C ILE A 118 9.21 10.71 0.61
N TYR A 119 8.30 9.87 1.12
CA TYR A 119 7.61 10.15 2.38
C TYR A 119 8.53 10.21 3.59
N ALA A 120 9.54 9.33 3.67
CA ALA A 120 10.53 9.44 4.74
C ALA A 120 11.25 10.80 4.67
N ARG A 121 11.72 11.20 3.48
CA ARG A 121 12.46 12.45 3.30
C ARG A 121 11.60 13.70 3.53
N LEU A 122 10.37 13.74 3.02
CA LEU A 122 9.44 14.86 3.23
C LEU A 122 9.11 15.11 4.72
N TYR A 123 9.21 14.08 5.54
CA TYR A 123 8.90 14.12 6.98
C TYR A 123 10.15 14.06 7.86
N ASP A 124 11.36 14.27 7.31
CA ASP A 124 12.63 14.20 8.05
C ASP A 124 12.80 12.87 8.82
N GLY A 125 12.24 11.80 8.25
CA GLY A 125 12.16 10.47 8.82
C GLY A 125 13.23 9.50 8.30
N LYS A 126 13.08 8.23 8.66
CA LYS A 126 13.96 7.13 8.26
C LYS A 126 13.34 6.29 7.14
N PHE A 127 14.17 5.88 6.19
CA PHE A 127 13.85 4.95 5.13
C PHE A 127 14.70 3.68 5.25
N LEU A 128 14.07 2.52 5.41
CA LEU A 128 14.76 1.24 5.58
C LEU A 128 14.74 0.43 4.28
N LEU A 129 15.80 -0.33 4.01
CA LEU A 129 15.82 -1.43 3.06
C LEU A 129 15.72 -2.74 3.84
N ARG A 130 14.65 -3.52 3.66
CA ARG A 130 14.52 -4.84 4.31
C ARG A 130 14.45 -5.97 3.30
N PHE A 131 15.43 -6.86 3.27
CA PHE A 131 15.34 -8.09 2.49
C PHE A 131 14.40 -9.07 3.18
N GLU A 132 13.28 -9.41 2.53
CA GLU A 132 12.30 -10.40 3.01
C GLU A 132 12.73 -11.80 2.56
N ASP A 133 13.74 -12.35 3.23
CA ASP A 133 14.42 -13.60 2.86
C ASP A 133 13.96 -14.81 3.69
N THR A 134 12.66 -15.10 3.66
CA THR A 134 12.04 -16.20 4.44
C THR A 134 11.60 -17.39 3.58
N ASN A 135 12.00 -17.43 2.32
CA ASN A 135 11.77 -18.49 1.37
C ASN A 135 13.08 -18.95 0.70
N PRO A 136 13.87 -19.82 1.36
CA PRO A 136 15.20 -20.21 0.91
C PRO A 136 15.23 -20.86 -0.49
N ARG A 137 14.09 -21.34 -1.02
CA ARG A 137 14.02 -22.00 -2.34
C ARG A 137 14.35 -21.06 -3.49
N VAL A 138 13.90 -19.82 -3.39
CA VAL A 138 13.92 -18.86 -4.52
C VAL A 138 14.97 -17.78 -4.35
N GLU A 139 15.55 -17.67 -3.16
CA GLU A 139 16.46 -16.58 -2.82
C GLU A 139 17.90 -16.89 -3.23
N ARG A 140 18.61 -15.89 -3.74
CA ARG A 140 20.01 -16.02 -4.19
C ARG A 140 20.81 -14.80 -3.79
N LEU A 141 22.07 -14.99 -3.39
CA LEU A 141 22.98 -13.90 -3.01
C LEU A 141 23.13 -12.84 -4.11
N GLU A 142 23.13 -13.26 -5.38
CA GLU A 142 23.21 -12.33 -6.53
C GLU A 142 22.05 -11.31 -6.57
N TYR A 143 20.85 -11.69 -6.10
CA TYR A 143 19.70 -10.80 -6.11
C TYR A 143 19.80 -9.73 -5.02
N TYR A 144 20.44 -10.03 -3.88
CA TYR A 144 20.71 -9.01 -2.86
C TYR A 144 21.60 -7.90 -3.43
N GLU A 145 22.70 -8.28 -4.09
CA GLU A 145 23.62 -7.32 -4.71
C GLU A 145 22.96 -6.53 -5.83
N ALA A 146 22.20 -7.20 -6.71
CA ALA A 146 21.47 -6.54 -7.77
C ALA A 146 20.44 -5.52 -7.25
N ILE A 147 19.68 -5.89 -6.22
CA ILE A 147 18.72 -4.99 -5.55
C ILE A 147 19.43 -3.79 -4.93
N ARG A 148 20.51 -3.99 -4.17
CA ARG A 148 21.28 -2.89 -3.57
C ARG A 148 21.75 -1.91 -4.65
N ASN A 149 22.38 -2.42 -5.70
CA ASN A 149 22.94 -1.60 -6.77
C ASN A 149 21.86 -0.78 -7.49
N GLU A 150 20.75 -1.41 -7.88
CA GLU A 150 19.70 -0.74 -8.63
C GLU A 150 18.92 0.25 -7.76
N PHE A 151 18.62 -0.11 -6.50
CA PHE A 151 17.95 0.79 -5.59
C PHE A 151 18.82 2.00 -5.24
N SER A 152 20.13 1.83 -5.02
CA SER A 152 21.05 2.96 -4.80
C SER A 152 20.99 3.95 -5.96
N ARG A 153 21.11 3.46 -7.21
CA ARG A 153 21.04 4.32 -8.40
C ARG A 153 19.73 5.10 -8.50
N LEU A 154 18.60 4.45 -8.23
CA LEU A 154 17.28 5.09 -8.29
C LEU A 154 17.10 6.13 -7.18
N LEU A 155 17.65 5.89 -5.99
CA LEU A 155 17.58 6.83 -4.88
C LEU A 155 18.52 8.03 -5.08
N GLU A 156 19.71 7.82 -5.62
CA GLU A 156 20.64 8.89 -6.02
C GLU A 156 20.00 9.79 -7.08
N ALA A 157 19.42 9.20 -8.14
CA ALA A 157 18.69 9.95 -9.15
C ALA A 157 17.49 10.71 -8.56
N CYS A 158 16.78 10.12 -7.59
CA CYS A 158 15.68 10.79 -6.90
C CYS A 158 16.16 11.99 -6.06
N GLU A 159 17.33 11.90 -5.43
CA GLU A 159 17.95 13.02 -4.73
C GLU A 159 18.30 14.15 -5.71
N GLU A 160 18.94 13.82 -6.83
CA GLU A 160 19.33 14.80 -7.86
C GLU A 160 18.12 15.53 -8.46
N GLU A 161 17.05 14.80 -8.78
CA GLU A 161 15.85 15.36 -9.43
C GLU A 161 14.93 16.11 -8.47
N LEU A 162 14.79 15.63 -7.22
CA LEU A 162 13.81 16.18 -6.27
C LEU A 162 14.43 16.95 -5.09
N GLY A 163 15.75 16.97 -4.96
CA GLY A 163 16.46 17.57 -3.82
C GLY A 163 16.21 16.84 -2.49
N LEU A 164 15.79 15.57 -2.53
CA LEU A 164 15.45 14.78 -1.35
C LEU A 164 16.66 14.01 -0.83
N SER A 165 17.47 14.67 0.00
CA SER A 165 18.72 14.13 0.54
C SER A 165 18.54 13.43 1.90
N PRO A 166 19.29 12.35 2.20
CA PRO A 166 20.20 11.65 1.30
C PRO A 166 19.47 10.60 0.44
N GLY A 167 19.94 10.43 -0.80
CA GLY A 167 19.51 9.47 -1.82
C GLY A 167 19.97 8.05 -1.53
N ARG A 168 19.71 7.56 -0.33
CA ARG A 168 20.03 6.21 0.13
C ARG A 168 19.05 5.75 1.21
N TRP A 169 19.07 4.46 1.55
CA TRP A 169 18.44 3.98 2.78
C TRP A 169 19.30 4.31 4.00
N ASP A 170 18.64 4.48 5.14
CA ASP A 170 19.26 4.80 6.43
C ASP A 170 19.76 3.55 7.16
N GLU A 171 19.13 2.41 6.91
CA GLU A 171 19.48 1.12 7.52
C GLU A 171 19.06 -0.02 6.60
N GLU A 172 19.88 -1.07 6.56
CA GLU A 172 19.60 -2.31 5.87
C GLU A 172 19.30 -3.43 6.87
N ILE A 173 18.24 -4.19 6.62
CA ILE A 173 17.75 -5.25 7.50
C ILE A 173 17.62 -6.52 6.67
N ILE A 174 18.12 -7.63 7.19
CA ILE A 174 17.92 -8.97 6.62
C ILE A 174 16.98 -9.72 7.55
N GLU A 175 15.81 -10.06 7.05
CA GLU A 175 14.70 -10.59 7.84
C GLU A 175 15.06 -11.93 8.51
N SER A 176 15.83 -12.77 7.83
CA SER A 176 16.28 -14.06 8.34
C SER A 176 17.19 -13.97 9.57
N TYR A 177 17.84 -12.82 9.83
CA TYR A 177 18.58 -12.62 11.09
C TYR A 177 17.65 -12.55 12.32
N HIS A 178 16.35 -12.31 12.12
CA HIS A 178 15.35 -12.22 13.18
C HIS A 178 14.54 -13.52 13.38
N LEU A 179 14.91 -14.64 12.73
CA LEU A 179 14.16 -15.90 12.84
C LEU A 179 14.00 -16.38 14.29
N GLU A 180 15.03 -16.25 15.12
CA GLU A 180 14.97 -16.64 16.54
C GLU A 180 13.98 -15.76 17.34
N GLU A 181 13.94 -14.46 17.07
CA GLU A 181 12.96 -13.55 17.66
C GLU A 181 11.54 -13.93 17.22
N MET A 182 11.37 -14.28 15.94
CA MET A 182 10.10 -14.75 15.38
C MET A 182 9.66 -16.08 15.99
N TYR A 183 10.57 -17.02 16.25
CA TYR A 183 10.26 -18.28 16.95
C TYR A 183 9.82 -18.03 18.39
N SER A 184 10.48 -17.09 19.09
CA SER A 184 10.07 -16.69 20.45
C SER A 184 8.65 -16.12 20.47
N LEU A 185 8.30 -15.27 19.49
CA LEU A 185 6.96 -14.73 19.34
C LEU A 185 5.93 -15.81 18.95
N ALA A 186 6.29 -16.75 18.09
CA ALA A 186 5.47 -17.90 17.75
C ALA A 186 5.15 -18.75 18.99
N LYS A 187 6.15 -19.02 19.83
CA LYS A 187 5.98 -19.73 21.11
C LYS A 187 5.02 -18.99 22.05
N LYS A 188 5.14 -17.66 22.17
CA LYS A 188 4.19 -16.85 22.97
C LYS A 188 2.74 -16.96 22.49
N LEU A 189 2.50 -17.06 21.18
CA LEU A 189 1.16 -17.31 20.65
C LEU A 189 0.62 -18.68 21.06
N ILE A 190 1.48 -19.72 21.04
CA ILE A 190 1.10 -21.07 21.46
C ILE A 190 0.77 -21.08 22.96
N GLU A 191 1.64 -20.50 23.80
CA GLU A 191 1.45 -20.38 25.25
C GLU A 191 0.17 -19.61 25.61
N ALA A 192 -0.20 -18.61 24.81
CA ALA A 192 -1.44 -17.86 24.97
C ALA A 192 -2.68 -18.59 24.38
N GLY A 193 -2.54 -19.81 23.85
CA GLY A 193 -3.61 -20.57 23.20
C GLY A 193 -4.08 -19.98 21.87
N LYS A 194 -3.34 -19.01 21.31
CA LYS A 194 -3.64 -18.27 20.07
C LYS A 194 -2.97 -18.87 18.83
N ALA A 195 -2.21 -19.93 18.96
CA ALA A 195 -1.68 -20.70 17.83
C ALA A 195 -1.66 -22.19 18.14
N TYR A 196 -1.68 -23.01 17.09
CA TYR A 196 -1.64 -24.47 17.20
C TYR A 196 -0.94 -25.10 16.00
N VAL A 197 -0.32 -26.26 16.20
CA VAL A 197 0.34 -27.02 15.14
C VAL A 197 -0.67 -27.92 14.46
N CYS A 198 -0.76 -27.82 13.14
CA CYS A 198 -1.66 -28.62 12.31
C CYS A 198 -0.83 -29.53 11.40
N THR A 199 -1.12 -30.83 11.45
CA THR A 199 -0.51 -31.86 10.59
C THR A 199 -1.48 -32.39 9.53
N CYS A 200 -2.63 -31.73 9.35
CA CYS A 200 -3.56 -32.07 8.28
C CYS A 200 -2.92 -31.80 6.90
N PRO A 201 -3.16 -32.64 5.89
CA PRO A 201 -2.72 -32.38 4.52
C PRO A 201 -3.20 -31.02 4.00
N ALA A 202 -2.36 -30.31 3.25
CA ALA A 202 -2.65 -28.95 2.78
C ALA A 202 -3.96 -28.84 1.97
N ALA A 203 -4.31 -29.86 1.19
CA ALA A 203 -5.58 -29.91 0.46
C ALA A 203 -6.80 -29.94 1.39
N GLU A 204 -6.73 -30.72 2.46
CA GLU A 204 -7.78 -30.83 3.46
C GLU A 204 -7.93 -29.53 4.27
N VAL A 205 -6.81 -28.92 4.65
CA VAL A 205 -6.78 -27.59 5.29
C VAL A 205 -7.48 -26.55 4.40
N ARG A 206 -7.15 -26.49 3.11
CA ARG A 206 -7.79 -25.55 2.18
C ARG A 206 -9.30 -25.75 2.09
N LYS A 207 -9.75 -27.01 1.98
CA LYS A 207 -11.17 -27.37 1.96
C LYS A 207 -11.88 -26.95 3.24
N ARG A 208 -11.33 -27.30 4.40
CA ARG A 208 -11.87 -26.98 5.73
C ARG A 208 -11.99 -25.47 5.95
N ARG A 209 -10.95 -24.68 5.63
CA ARG A 209 -11.00 -23.21 5.71
C ARG A 209 -12.10 -22.62 4.84
N LYS A 210 -12.26 -23.11 3.59
CA LYS A 210 -13.31 -22.64 2.70
C LYS A 210 -14.72 -22.87 3.28
N LEU A 211 -14.90 -24.00 3.96
CA LEU A 211 -16.15 -24.38 4.63
C LEU A 211 -16.31 -23.81 6.05
N GLY A 212 -15.27 -23.20 6.62
CA GLY A 212 -15.28 -22.69 8.00
C GLY A 212 -15.27 -23.79 9.07
N ILE A 213 -14.73 -24.98 8.75
CA ILE A 213 -14.70 -26.14 9.63
C ILE A 213 -13.32 -26.26 10.28
N SER A 214 -13.26 -26.26 11.61
CA SER A 214 -12.02 -26.46 12.37
C SER A 214 -11.45 -27.88 12.17
N CYS A 215 -10.13 -28.03 12.31
CA CYS A 215 -9.53 -29.36 12.45
C CYS A 215 -9.34 -29.73 13.92
N ASP A 216 -9.28 -31.03 14.19
CA ASP A 216 -9.19 -31.59 15.54
C ASP A 216 -7.92 -31.14 16.28
N HIS A 217 -6.88 -30.73 15.54
CA HIS A 217 -5.66 -30.14 16.08
C HIS A 217 -5.88 -28.78 16.75
N ARG A 218 -6.93 -28.05 16.38
CA ARG A 218 -7.20 -26.67 16.85
C ARG A 218 -7.42 -26.60 18.36
N ASP A 219 -8.03 -27.63 18.93
CA ASP A 219 -8.41 -27.69 20.34
C ASP A 219 -7.46 -28.57 21.17
N GLN A 220 -6.30 -28.93 20.60
CA GLN A 220 -5.27 -29.65 21.34
C GLN A 220 -4.69 -28.81 22.50
N PRO A 221 -4.27 -29.46 23.60
CA PRO A 221 -3.64 -28.77 24.73
C PRO A 221 -2.41 -27.94 24.33
N ILE A 222 -2.13 -26.89 25.10
CA ILE A 222 -0.99 -25.99 24.87
C ILE A 222 0.33 -26.78 24.88
N GLU A 223 0.47 -27.69 25.84
CA GLU A 223 1.65 -28.54 26.02
C GLU A 223 1.92 -29.39 24.78
N LYS A 224 0.85 -29.92 24.16
CA LYS A 224 0.98 -30.71 22.93
C LYS A 224 1.44 -29.85 21.77
N ASN A 225 0.93 -28.63 21.66
CA ASN A 225 1.36 -27.70 20.62
C ASN A 225 2.81 -27.26 20.79
N LEU A 226 3.28 -27.06 22.03
CA LEU A 226 4.68 -26.76 22.33
C LEU A 226 5.59 -27.94 21.94
N GLU A 227 5.22 -29.17 22.30
CA GLU A 227 5.95 -30.38 21.89
C GLU A 227 6.06 -30.48 20.36
N LEU A 228 4.94 -30.27 19.65
CA LEU A 228 4.91 -30.32 18.19
C LEU A 228 5.70 -29.17 17.54
N TRP A 229 5.70 -27.98 18.14
CA TRP A 229 6.49 -26.85 17.67
C TRP A 229 7.99 -27.12 17.79
N GLU A 230 8.45 -27.59 18.95
CA GLU A 230 9.85 -28.02 19.13
C GLU A 230 10.21 -29.15 18.15
N LYS A 231 9.28 -30.08 17.89
CA LYS A 231 9.49 -31.13 16.90
C LYS A 231 9.63 -30.59 15.47
N MET A 232 8.90 -29.53 15.10
CA MET A 232 9.08 -28.85 13.79
C MET A 232 10.49 -28.27 13.66
N LEU A 233 10.95 -27.53 14.69
CA LEU A 233 12.27 -26.90 14.73
C LEU A 233 13.40 -27.95 14.66
N ASN A 234 13.26 -29.05 15.41
CA ASN A 234 14.30 -30.07 15.58
C ASN A 234 14.31 -31.19 14.51
N GLY A 235 13.69 -31.00 13.34
CA GLY A 235 13.81 -31.99 12.26
C GLY A 235 12.71 -33.06 12.18
N GLY A 236 11.71 -33.05 13.07
CA GLY A 236 10.78 -34.17 13.23
C GLY A 236 9.62 -34.24 12.22
N PHE A 237 9.54 -33.32 11.27
CA PHE A 237 8.54 -33.27 10.20
C PHE A 237 9.18 -32.92 8.88
N ARG A 238 8.73 -33.54 7.78
CA ARG A 238 9.11 -33.14 6.42
C ARG A 238 8.25 -31.97 5.92
N GLU A 239 8.63 -31.41 4.79
CA GLU A 239 7.87 -30.34 4.15
C GLU A 239 6.41 -30.74 3.91
N GLY A 240 5.49 -29.87 4.32
CA GLY A 240 4.04 -30.08 4.20
C GLY A 240 3.43 -31.02 5.25
N GLU A 241 4.21 -31.65 6.12
CA GLU A 241 3.69 -32.52 7.19
C GLU A 241 3.22 -31.75 8.42
N ALA A 242 3.70 -30.52 8.63
CA ALA A 242 3.30 -29.67 9.75
C ALA A 242 3.34 -28.17 9.41
N HIS A 243 2.36 -27.44 9.94
CA HIS A 243 2.27 -25.99 9.88
C HIS A 243 1.85 -25.43 11.24
N LEU A 244 2.50 -24.36 11.71
CA LEU A 244 1.96 -23.58 12.80
C LEU A 244 0.87 -22.66 12.25
N ARG A 245 -0.30 -22.64 12.89
CA ARG A 245 -1.45 -21.84 12.47
C ARG A 245 -1.85 -20.89 13.57
N LEU A 246 -2.21 -19.67 13.19
CA LEU A 246 -2.85 -18.70 14.08
C LEU A 246 -4.28 -19.16 14.33
N LYS A 247 -4.73 -19.10 15.59
CA LYS A 247 -6.09 -19.39 16.00
C LYS A 247 -6.90 -18.09 15.98
N THR A 248 -7.84 -18.01 15.06
CA THR A 248 -8.70 -16.85 14.82
C THR A 248 -10.15 -17.32 14.79
N ASP A 249 -11.00 -16.74 13.94
CA ASP A 249 -12.38 -17.13 13.73
C ASP A 249 -12.54 -17.90 12.42
N MET A 250 -12.94 -19.18 12.52
CA MET A 250 -13.19 -20.04 11.36
C MET A 250 -14.47 -19.67 10.61
N SER A 251 -15.38 -18.91 11.21
CA SER A 251 -16.59 -18.39 10.58
C SER A 251 -16.41 -17.02 9.92
N HIS A 252 -15.22 -16.43 10.00
CA HIS A 252 -14.95 -15.08 9.53
C HIS A 252 -15.27 -14.90 8.03
N PRO A 253 -15.88 -13.77 7.60
CA PRO A 253 -16.23 -13.54 6.19
C PRO A 253 -15.00 -13.45 5.27
N ASN A 254 -13.92 -12.80 5.74
CA ASN A 254 -12.61 -12.84 5.08
C ASN A 254 -11.98 -14.24 5.30
N VAL A 255 -11.86 -15.03 4.22
CA VAL A 255 -11.32 -16.41 4.28
C VAL A 255 -9.85 -16.44 4.71
N THR A 256 -9.08 -15.37 4.42
CA THR A 256 -7.68 -15.26 4.84
C THR A 256 -7.56 -15.27 6.36
N MET A 257 -8.55 -14.69 7.06
CA MET A 257 -8.64 -14.71 8.52
C MET A 257 -8.96 -16.07 9.11
N ARG A 258 -9.38 -17.09 8.35
CA ARG A 258 -9.76 -18.40 8.91
C ARG A 258 -8.52 -19.24 9.21
N ASP A 259 -8.12 -19.24 10.47
CA ASP A 259 -6.92 -19.85 11.05
C ASP A 259 -5.72 -19.88 10.09
N PRO A 260 -5.16 -18.74 9.62
CA PRO A 260 -4.07 -18.74 8.64
C PRO A 260 -2.83 -19.47 9.15
N GLY A 261 -2.05 -20.06 8.23
CA GLY A 261 -0.73 -20.57 8.57
C GLY A 261 0.20 -19.40 8.90
N ILE A 262 1.10 -19.57 9.88
CA ILE A 262 2.10 -18.56 10.27
C ILE A 262 3.53 -19.06 10.14
N PHE A 263 3.77 -20.39 10.23
CA PHE A 263 5.05 -21.02 9.89
C PHE A 263 4.85 -22.31 9.11
N ARG A 264 5.87 -22.69 8.33
CA ARG A 264 5.93 -23.93 7.56
C ARG A 264 7.34 -24.53 7.59
N VAL A 265 7.43 -25.85 7.45
CA VAL A 265 8.70 -26.53 7.19
C VAL A 265 9.09 -26.31 5.73
N ILE A 266 10.36 -25.97 5.48
CA ILE A 266 10.96 -25.91 4.14
C ILE A 266 12.28 -26.68 4.18
N GLU A 267 12.42 -27.68 3.33
CA GLU A 267 13.65 -28.46 3.18
C GLU A 267 14.48 -27.89 2.02
N ALA A 268 15.19 -26.80 2.31
CA ALA A 268 16.13 -26.14 1.40
C ALA A 268 17.17 -25.34 2.21
N GLU A 269 18.39 -25.24 1.69
CA GLU A 269 19.44 -24.41 2.28
C GLU A 269 19.15 -22.93 2.05
N HIS A 270 19.31 -22.12 3.09
CA HIS A 270 19.19 -20.67 3.02
C HIS A 270 20.50 -20.06 2.48
N PRO A 271 20.45 -19.08 1.55
CA PRO A 271 21.65 -18.51 0.94
C PRO A 271 22.64 -17.89 1.94
N ILE A 272 22.14 -17.39 3.08
CA ILE A 272 22.96 -16.78 4.16
C ILE A 272 23.24 -17.76 5.31
N HIS A 273 22.29 -18.66 5.63
CA HIS A 273 22.32 -19.45 6.88
C HIS A 273 22.63 -20.93 6.66
N GLY A 274 22.76 -21.38 5.41
CA GLY A 274 22.90 -22.79 5.07
C GLY A 274 21.71 -23.61 5.57
N ASP A 275 21.99 -24.72 6.25
CA ASP A 275 21.01 -25.67 6.79
C ASP A 275 20.58 -25.37 8.24
N LYS A 276 21.02 -24.25 8.82
CA LYS A 276 20.73 -23.88 10.21
C LYS A 276 19.22 -23.83 10.53
N TYR A 277 18.40 -23.39 9.57
CA TYR A 277 16.97 -23.22 9.77
C TYR A 277 16.16 -24.03 8.77
N ARG A 278 15.04 -24.59 9.25
CA ARG A 278 14.11 -25.40 8.43
C ARG A 278 12.64 -25.00 8.57
N VAL A 279 12.32 -24.13 9.53
CA VAL A 279 10.95 -23.68 9.80
C VAL A 279 10.91 -22.20 9.52
N TYR A 280 10.17 -21.79 8.50
CA TYR A 280 10.17 -20.40 8.05
C TYR A 280 8.80 -19.78 8.27
N PRO A 281 8.73 -18.50 8.69
CA PRO A 281 7.47 -17.78 8.79
C PRO A 281 6.88 -17.62 7.39
N VAL A 282 5.57 -17.43 7.32
CA VAL A 282 4.95 -16.95 6.08
C VAL A 282 4.84 -15.42 6.11
N TYR A 283 4.68 -14.84 4.93
CA TYR A 283 4.58 -13.40 4.69
C TYR A 283 3.76 -12.63 5.74
N ASP A 284 2.53 -13.06 6.03
CA ASP A 284 1.67 -12.33 6.97
C ASP A 284 2.24 -12.28 8.39
N PHE A 285 2.92 -13.33 8.84
CA PHE A 285 3.55 -13.33 10.15
C PHE A 285 4.81 -12.47 10.17
N SER A 286 5.70 -12.71 9.21
CA SER A 286 7.03 -12.11 9.21
C SER A 286 6.95 -10.59 9.03
N VAL A 287 6.18 -10.11 8.07
CA VAL A 287 6.01 -8.66 7.83
C VAL A 287 5.32 -7.97 8.99
N SER A 288 4.34 -8.63 9.63
CA SER A 288 3.66 -8.07 10.81
C SER A 288 4.62 -7.82 11.97
N VAL A 289 5.43 -8.82 12.26
CA VAL A 289 6.41 -8.79 13.34
C VAL A 289 7.50 -7.78 13.00
N MET A 290 8.09 -7.87 11.81
CA MET A 290 9.22 -7.04 11.42
C MET A 290 8.87 -5.56 11.35
N ASP A 291 7.72 -5.19 10.77
CA ASP A 291 7.30 -3.77 10.76
C ASP A 291 7.18 -3.20 12.18
N SER A 292 6.71 -4.00 13.15
CA SER A 292 6.69 -3.56 14.54
C SER A 292 8.10 -3.44 15.12
N LEU A 293 8.92 -4.50 15.01
CA LEU A 293 10.25 -4.59 15.63
C LEU A 293 11.22 -3.54 15.09
N THR A 294 11.19 -3.27 13.78
CA THR A 294 12.13 -2.34 13.12
C THR A 294 11.66 -0.88 13.17
N GLY A 295 10.64 -0.57 13.98
CA GLY A 295 10.21 0.81 14.21
C GLY A 295 9.37 1.42 13.07
N VAL A 296 8.98 0.64 12.05
CA VAL A 296 8.18 1.13 10.92
C VAL A 296 6.86 1.70 11.42
N THR A 297 6.58 2.92 10.99
CA THR A 297 5.36 3.67 11.36
C THR A 297 4.32 3.66 10.25
N HIS A 298 4.77 3.68 8.98
CA HIS A 298 3.91 3.75 7.80
C HIS A 298 4.30 2.68 6.78
N ALA A 299 3.41 1.72 6.64
CA ALA A 299 3.55 0.51 5.87
C ALA A 299 2.94 0.62 4.48
N PHE A 300 3.72 1.08 3.50
CA PHE A 300 3.27 1.23 2.10
C PHE A 300 3.21 -0.11 1.37
N ARG A 301 2.07 -0.44 0.77
CA ARG A 301 1.84 -1.71 0.06
C ARG A 301 0.94 -1.53 -1.16
N SER A 302 0.97 -2.51 -2.07
CA SER A 302 0.00 -2.55 -3.16
C SER A 302 -1.40 -2.94 -2.64
N LYS A 303 -2.45 -2.52 -3.35
CA LYS A 303 -3.85 -2.80 -2.97
C LYS A 303 -4.21 -4.30 -2.93
N GLU A 304 -3.45 -5.15 -3.61
CA GLU A 304 -3.71 -6.61 -3.68
C GLU A 304 -3.62 -7.30 -2.31
N PHE A 305 -2.92 -6.69 -1.35
CA PHE A 305 -2.77 -7.20 0.02
C PHE A 305 -3.91 -6.79 0.95
N GLU A 306 -4.97 -6.16 0.46
CA GLU A 306 -6.10 -5.70 1.29
C GLU A 306 -6.71 -6.82 2.17
N PRO A 307 -6.95 -8.06 1.69
CA PRO A 307 -7.44 -9.14 2.54
C PRO A 307 -6.46 -9.60 3.63
N HIS A 308 -5.17 -9.29 3.49
CA HIS A 308 -4.11 -9.67 4.42
C HIS A 308 -3.92 -8.68 5.57
N VAL A 309 -4.37 -7.44 5.39
CA VAL A 309 -4.29 -6.37 6.40
C VAL A 309 -4.93 -6.79 7.72
N ASP A 310 -6.08 -7.47 7.67
CA ASP A 310 -6.78 -7.94 8.87
C ASP A 310 -5.96 -8.97 9.64
N VAL A 311 -5.34 -9.92 8.92
CA VAL A 311 -4.49 -10.96 9.52
C VAL A 311 -3.31 -10.32 10.22
N GLN A 312 -2.65 -9.39 9.54
CA GLN A 312 -1.45 -8.75 10.05
C GLN A 312 -1.73 -7.89 11.28
N ARG A 313 -2.80 -7.09 11.25
CA ARG A 313 -3.27 -6.36 12.44
C ARG A 313 -3.61 -7.31 13.59
N HIS A 314 -4.24 -8.45 13.29
CA HIS A 314 -4.55 -9.44 14.30
C HIS A 314 -3.26 -10.02 14.93
N ILE A 315 -2.24 -10.34 14.14
CA ILE A 315 -0.95 -10.85 14.63
C ILE A 315 -0.29 -9.83 15.55
N VAL A 316 -0.19 -8.56 15.13
CA VAL A 316 0.38 -7.47 15.94
C VAL A 316 -0.33 -7.36 17.29
N ARG A 317 -1.67 -7.33 17.29
CA ARG A 317 -2.48 -7.25 18.53
C ARG A 317 -2.37 -8.49 19.39
N ALA A 318 -2.40 -9.67 18.78
CA ALA A 318 -2.32 -10.96 19.48
C ALA A 318 -1.01 -11.09 20.27
N LEU A 319 0.09 -10.54 19.72
CA LEU A 319 1.41 -10.49 20.33
C LEU A 319 1.64 -9.27 21.24
N GLY A 320 0.71 -8.30 21.28
CA GLY A 320 0.90 -7.05 22.02
C GLY A 320 2.04 -6.18 21.46
N LEU A 321 2.29 -6.27 20.16
CA LEU A 321 3.31 -5.51 19.44
C LEU A 321 2.83 -4.09 19.12
N ARG A 322 3.78 -3.21 18.75
CA ARG A 322 3.50 -1.83 18.39
C ARG A 322 2.72 -1.79 17.08
N GLU A 323 1.55 -1.14 17.10
CA GLU A 323 0.77 -0.90 15.89
C GLU A 323 1.44 0.15 14.98
N TYR A 324 1.16 0.04 13.69
CA TYR A 324 1.65 0.94 12.64
C TYR A 324 0.57 1.13 11.57
N GLU A 325 0.65 2.21 10.82
CA GLU A 325 -0.33 2.55 9.78
C GLU A 325 -0.02 1.78 8.51
N MET A 326 -1.01 1.11 7.90
CA MET A 326 -0.86 0.44 6.60
C MET A 326 -1.47 1.30 5.50
N ILE A 327 -0.66 1.70 4.53
CA ILE A 327 -1.04 2.60 3.44
C ILE A 327 -1.01 1.82 2.13
N GLN A 328 -2.10 1.89 1.37
CA GLN A 328 -2.21 1.21 0.08
C GLN A 328 -2.04 2.18 -1.08
N PHE A 329 -1.36 1.72 -2.13
CA PHE A 329 -1.26 2.43 -3.41
C PHE A 329 -1.54 1.50 -4.60
N GLY A 330 -2.03 2.06 -5.71
CA GLY A 330 -2.26 1.31 -6.95
C GLY A 330 -0.96 0.95 -7.67
N ARG A 331 -0.92 -0.17 -8.41
CA ARG A 331 0.27 -0.59 -9.17
C ARG A 331 0.58 0.36 -10.33
N ILE A 332 1.83 0.33 -10.81
CA ILE A 332 2.19 0.88 -12.11
C ILE A 332 1.93 -0.21 -13.14
N THR A 333 1.20 0.13 -14.19
CA THR A 333 1.09 -0.67 -15.41
C THR A 333 1.73 0.14 -16.52
N VAL A 334 2.64 -0.49 -17.27
CA VAL A 334 3.23 0.10 -18.47
C VAL A 334 2.69 -0.68 -19.65
N GLU A 335 2.01 0.01 -20.56
CA GLU A 335 1.63 -0.53 -21.86
C GLU A 335 2.85 -0.39 -22.80
N GLY A 336 3.20 -1.48 -23.46
CA GLY A 336 4.34 -1.57 -24.38
C GLY A 336 3.89 -1.67 -25.82
#